data_AF-A0AAJ5ZH51-F1
#
_entry.id   AF-A0AAJ5ZH51-F1
#
_cell.length_a   1.000
_cell.length_b   1.000
_cell.length_c   1.000
_cell.angle_alpha   90.00
_cell.angle_beta   90.00
_cell.angle_gamma   90.00
#
_symmetry.space_group_name_H-M   'P 1'
#
loop_
_entity.id
_entity.type
_entity.pdbx_description
1 polymer ?
#
loop_
_entity_poly.entity_id
_entity_poly.type
_entity_poly.pdbx_seq_one_letter_code
_entity_poly.pdbx_strand_id
1 'polypeptide(L)'
;MLFDVKSVVRVLLVGLVAAVIVGCDSKDDDPLSDLYGTWDSDVVTFSGVGQFPGSSTHEWNEDGTYRWEIDFTSEDSGCRVQLHWVGKFSGDESTLSFTPEGGEVEVSLCNDEASRQPVRSYPDEEVAASASTTNWGLAGDTLTLTPDDGTDRVYKRR
;
A
#
# COMPACT_ATOMS: atom_id res chain seq x y z
N MET A 1 16.88 73.72 -18.95
CA MET A 1 16.30 72.44 -19.42
C MET A 1 16.55 71.41 -18.33
N LEU A 2 15.53 71.14 -17.53
CA LEU A 2 15.55 70.16 -16.43
C LEU A 2 14.71 68.97 -16.89
N PHE A 3 15.31 67.78 -16.93
CA PHE A 3 14.61 66.54 -17.24
C PHE A 3 13.73 66.16 -16.05
N ASP A 4 12.44 65.99 -16.31
CA ASP A 4 11.43 65.55 -15.35
C ASP A 4 11.57 64.03 -15.11
N VAL A 5 11.91 63.66 -13.87
CA VAL A 5 12.21 62.27 -13.46
C VAL A 5 10.95 61.54 -12.95
N LYS A 6 9.72 62.06 -13.18
CA LYS A 6 8.50 61.45 -12.62
C LYS A 6 7.72 60.53 -13.57
N SER A 7 8.13 60.36 -14.82
CA SER A 7 7.36 59.54 -15.79
C SER A 7 7.94 58.15 -16.12
N VAL A 8 8.97 57.67 -15.42
CA VAL A 8 9.64 56.39 -15.73
C VAL A 8 9.08 55.19 -14.94
N VAL A 9 8.12 55.38 -14.02
CA VAL A 9 7.70 54.31 -13.09
C VAL A 9 6.24 53.87 -13.28
N ARG A 10 5.60 54.12 -14.43
CA ARG A 10 4.18 53.74 -14.64
C ARG A 10 3.80 53.05 -15.94
N VAL A 11 4.76 52.58 -16.75
CA VAL A 11 4.46 51.74 -17.93
C VAL A 11 5.12 50.35 -17.85
N LEU A 12 5.88 50.06 -16.80
CA LEU A 12 6.55 48.76 -16.62
C LEU A 12 5.80 47.80 -15.66
N LEU A 13 4.58 48.16 -15.23
CA LEU A 13 3.81 47.41 -14.23
C LEU A 13 2.48 46.84 -14.74
N VAL A 14 2.18 46.97 -16.03
CA VAL A 14 0.98 46.38 -16.66
C VAL A 14 1.34 45.37 -17.76
N GLY A 15 2.64 45.21 -18.08
CA GLY A 15 3.13 44.33 -19.14
C GLY A 15 3.82 43.05 -18.67
N LEU A 16 3.71 42.66 -17.39
CA LEU A 16 4.41 41.49 -16.84
C LEU A 16 3.58 40.67 -15.82
N VAL A 17 2.25 40.63 -16.00
CA VAL A 17 1.35 39.74 -15.22
C VAL A 17 0.40 38.96 -16.15
N ALA A 18 0.80 38.73 -17.41
CA ALA A 18 -0.02 38.02 -18.39
C ALA A 18 0.74 36.91 -19.15
N ALA A 19 1.92 36.49 -18.66
CA ALA A 19 2.71 35.42 -19.27
C ALA A 19 3.30 34.43 -18.26
N VAL A 20 2.67 34.30 -17.09
CA VAL A 20 2.77 33.08 -16.27
C VAL A 20 1.35 32.51 -16.13
N ILE A 21 0.69 32.34 -17.28
CA ILE A 21 -0.15 31.17 -17.49
C ILE A 21 0.81 30.13 -18.09
N VAL A 22 1.83 29.76 -17.31
CA VAL A 22 2.42 28.43 -17.46
C VAL A 22 1.23 27.52 -17.25
N GLY A 23 0.89 26.73 -18.25
CA GLY A 23 -0.21 25.79 -18.15
C GLY A 23 -0.06 25.04 -16.83
N CYS A 24 -0.98 25.31 -15.90
CA CYS A 24 -1.45 24.26 -15.02
C CYS A 24 -2.15 23.27 -15.97
N ASP A 25 -1.34 22.51 -16.69
CA ASP A 25 -1.67 21.14 -17.01
C ASP A 25 -1.66 20.50 -15.62
N SER A 26 -2.77 20.65 -14.89
CA SER A 26 -3.06 19.85 -13.72
C SER A 26 -3.25 18.45 -14.26
N LYS A 27 -2.13 17.81 -14.64
CA LYS A 27 -2.01 16.39 -14.41
C LYS A 27 -2.24 16.30 -12.91
N ASP A 28 -3.41 15.79 -12.57
CA ASP A 28 -3.57 15.11 -11.29
C ASP A 28 -2.46 14.06 -11.31
N ASP A 29 -1.26 14.46 -10.89
CA ASP A 29 -0.11 13.60 -10.71
C ASP A 29 -0.51 12.77 -9.50
N ASP A 30 -1.25 11.71 -9.79
CA ASP A 30 -1.69 10.75 -8.80
C ASP A 30 -0.43 10.20 -8.12
N PRO A 31 -0.20 10.55 -6.84
CA PRO A 31 1.02 10.18 -6.15
C PRO A 31 1.14 8.67 -5.97
N LEU A 32 0.07 7.92 -6.23
CA LEU A 32 0.00 6.47 -6.13
C LEU A 32 0.16 5.77 -7.49
N SER A 33 0.34 6.51 -8.58
CA SER A 33 0.45 5.94 -9.93
C SER A 33 1.53 4.85 -10.04
N ASP A 34 2.67 5.02 -9.36
CA ASP A 34 3.75 4.03 -9.34
C ASP A 34 3.43 2.78 -8.50
N LEU A 35 2.45 2.84 -7.60
CA LEU A 35 2.00 1.73 -6.77
C LEU A 35 1.12 0.75 -7.57
N TYR A 36 0.38 1.22 -8.57
CA TYR A 36 -0.59 0.40 -9.28
C TYR A 36 0.03 -0.84 -9.94
N GLY A 37 -0.75 -1.94 -9.93
CA GLY A 37 -0.34 -3.24 -10.43
C GLY A 37 -0.16 -4.30 -9.34
N THR A 38 0.49 -5.40 -9.71
CA THR A 38 0.65 -6.59 -8.87
C THR A 38 2.07 -6.72 -8.31
N TRP A 39 2.13 -7.08 -7.03
CA TRP A 39 3.33 -7.16 -6.21
C TRP A 39 3.36 -8.48 -5.45
N ASP A 40 4.47 -9.21 -5.56
CA ASP A 40 4.62 -10.55 -4.99
C ASP A 40 5.72 -10.61 -3.94
N SER A 41 5.53 -11.45 -2.93
CA SER A 41 6.54 -11.84 -1.94
C SER A 41 6.52 -13.35 -1.74
N ASP A 42 7.68 -13.94 -1.48
CA ASP A 42 7.88 -15.32 -1.07
C ASP A 42 7.97 -15.48 0.47
N VAL A 43 7.67 -14.40 1.19
CA VAL A 43 7.55 -14.36 2.64
C VAL A 43 6.23 -13.72 3.04
N VAL A 44 5.49 -14.38 3.91
CA VAL A 44 4.28 -13.86 4.55
C VAL A 44 4.66 -13.30 5.91
N THR A 45 4.27 -12.06 6.21
CA THR A 45 4.55 -11.43 7.51
C THR A 45 3.26 -11.03 8.20
N PHE A 46 3.07 -11.53 9.43
CA PHE A 46 1.97 -11.12 10.31
C PHE A 46 2.52 -10.32 11.49
N SER A 47 1.96 -9.12 11.68
CA SER A 47 2.32 -8.22 12.78
C SER A 47 2.17 -8.90 14.13
N GLY A 48 3.22 -8.82 14.95
CA GLY A 48 3.24 -9.42 16.30
C GLY A 48 3.39 -10.95 16.34
N VAL A 49 3.41 -11.62 15.18
CA VAL A 49 3.57 -13.08 15.08
C VAL A 49 4.93 -13.44 14.51
N GLY A 50 5.26 -12.94 13.31
CA GLY A 50 6.52 -13.27 12.64
C GLY A 50 6.40 -13.41 11.12
N GLN A 51 7.44 -14.00 10.53
CA GLN A 51 7.60 -14.22 9.09
C GLN A 51 7.57 -15.71 8.75
N PHE A 52 6.88 -16.07 7.67
CA PHE A 52 6.66 -17.44 7.25
C PHE A 52 7.03 -17.60 5.77
N PRO A 53 7.73 -18.68 5.38
CA PRO A 53 7.85 -19.06 3.98
C PRO A 53 6.46 -19.30 3.37
N GLY A 54 6.14 -18.61 2.27
CA GLY A 54 4.84 -18.69 1.63
C GLY A 54 4.65 -17.59 0.59
N SER A 55 3.58 -17.62 -0.19
CA SER A 55 3.32 -16.57 -1.17
C SER A 55 2.40 -15.49 -0.61
N SER A 56 2.71 -14.23 -0.89
CA SER A 56 1.85 -13.07 -0.64
C SER A 56 1.79 -12.23 -1.90
N THR A 57 0.59 -11.98 -2.43
CA THR A 57 0.36 -11.18 -3.63
C THR A 57 -0.56 -10.01 -3.30
N HIS A 58 -0.10 -8.79 -3.55
CA HIS A 58 -0.91 -7.58 -3.49
C HIS A 58 -1.20 -7.06 -4.89
N GLU A 59 -2.43 -6.64 -5.13
CA GLU A 59 -2.81 -5.89 -6.31
C GLU A 59 -3.44 -4.57 -5.89
N TRP A 60 -2.94 -3.47 -6.45
CA TRP A 60 -3.43 -2.12 -6.22
C TRP A 60 -4.01 -1.58 -7.53
N ASN A 61 -5.29 -1.23 -7.53
CA ASN A 61 -6.00 -0.77 -8.73
C ASN A 61 -6.18 0.76 -8.71
N GLU A 62 -6.22 1.36 -9.90
CA GLU A 62 -6.44 2.81 -10.10
C GLU A 62 -7.80 3.30 -9.54
N ASP A 63 -8.77 2.41 -9.37
CA ASP A 63 -10.09 2.74 -8.81
C ASP A 63 -10.12 2.77 -7.26
N GLY A 64 -8.95 2.71 -6.63
CA GLY A 64 -8.77 2.68 -5.19
C GLY A 64 -9.17 1.35 -4.55
N THR A 65 -9.34 0.27 -5.31
CA THR A 65 -9.49 -1.09 -4.76
C THR A 65 -8.16 -1.81 -4.63
N TYR A 66 -8.06 -2.68 -3.63
CA TYR A 66 -6.94 -3.60 -3.52
C TYR A 66 -7.42 -5.04 -3.36
N ARG A 67 -6.54 -5.97 -3.75
CA ARG A 67 -6.65 -7.39 -3.43
C ARG A 67 -5.37 -7.84 -2.74
N TRP A 68 -5.49 -8.67 -1.71
CA TRP A 68 -4.37 -9.30 -1.04
C TRP A 68 -4.63 -10.81 -0.92
N GLU A 69 -3.74 -11.61 -1.51
CA GLU A 69 -3.78 -13.07 -1.44
C GLU A 69 -2.57 -13.57 -0.68
N ILE A 70 -2.79 -14.52 0.23
CA ILE A 70 -1.74 -15.14 1.05
C ILE A 70 -1.91 -16.65 1.00
N ASP A 71 -0.81 -17.38 0.89
CA ASP A 71 -0.77 -18.82 1.00
C ASP A 71 0.52 -19.27 1.70
N PHE A 72 0.40 -19.89 2.86
CA PHE A 72 1.55 -20.46 3.57
C PHE A 72 1.15 -21.70 4.35
N THR A 73 2.16 -22.48 4.74
CA THR A 73 1.99 -23.62 5.66
C THR A 73 2.69 -23.29 6.97
N SER A 74 1.97 -23.35 8.08
CA SER A 74 2.58 -23.17 9.41
C SER A 74 3.51 -24.34 9.72
N GLU A 75 4.76 -24.06 10.11
CA GLU A 75 5.73 -25.09 10.49
C GLU A 75 5.33 -25.80 11.79
N ASP A 76 4.69 -25.09 12.71
CA ASP A 76 4.31 -25.62 14.04
C ASP A 76 3.19 -26.64 13.94
N SER A 77 2.24 -26.42 13.03
CA SER A 77 1.00 -27.20 12.96
C SER A 77 0.82 -27.96 11.64
N GLY A 78 1.63 -27.68 10.62
CA GLY A 78 1.50 -28.24 9.27
C GLY A 78 0.25 -27.78 8.52
N CYS A 79 -0.50 -26.83 9.07
CA CYS A 79 -1.73 -26.32 8.48
C CYS A 79 -1.43 -25.38 7.32
N ARG A 80 -2.05 -25.62 6.16
CA ARG A 80 -2.08 -24.62 5.09
C ARG A 80 -3.15 -23.58 5.38
N VAL A 81 -2.75 -22.33 5.27
CA VAL A 81 -3.61 -21.16 5.42
C VAL A 81 -3.63 -20.43 4.09
N GLN A 82 -4.82 -20.23 3.55
CA GLN A 82 -5.06 -19.41 2.37
C GLN A 82 -5.96 -18.23 2.79
N LEU A 83 -5.50 -17.01 2.57
CA LEU A 83 -6.30 -15.81 2.79
C LEU A 83 -6.51 -15.08 1.46
N HIS A 84 -7.72 -14.60 1.26
CA HIS A 84 -8.08 -13.72 0.16
C HIS A 84 -8.83 -12.52 0.73
N TRP A 85 -8.25 -11.32 0.61
CA TRP A 85 -8.87 -10.07 1.03
C TRP A 85 -9.07 -9.14 -0.15
N VAL A 86 -10.16 -8.40 -0.08
CA VAL A 86 -10.47 -7.31 -0.99
C VAL A 86 -10.94 -6.10 -0.20
N GLY A 87 -10.63 -4.91 -0.69
CA GLY A 87 -11.07 -3.69 -0.02
C GLY A 87 -10.72 -2.43 -0.78
N LYS A 88 -10.71 -1.33 -0.04
CA LYS A 88 -10.34 -0.01 -0.54
C LYS A 88 -9.05 0.49 0.08
N PHE A 89 -8.32 1.29 -0.66
CA PHE A 89 -7.15 1.99 -0.15
C PHE A 89 -7.14 3.45 -0.55
N SER A 90 -6.43 4.24 0.23
CA SER A 90 -6.11 5.65 -0.05
C SER A 90 -4.75 5.97 0.55
N GLY A 91 -4.13 7.06 0.11
CA GLY A 91 -2.80 7.42 0.59
C GLY A 91 -2.22 8.63 -0.10
N ASP A 92 -0.94 8.85 0.17
CA ASP A 92 -0.08 9.86 -0.45
C ASP A 92 1.29 9.25 -0.77
N GLU A 93 2.28 10.07 -1.14
CA GLU A 93 3.64 9.64 -1.49
C GLU A 93 4.39 8.87 -0.38
N SER A 94 3.88 8.87 0.85
CA SER A 94 4.55 8.30 2.01
C SER A 94 3.71 7.31 2.81
N THR A 95 2.38 7.44 2.76
CA THR A 95 1.45 6.66 3.59
C THR A 95 0.37 6.00 2.76
N LEU A 96 -0.02 4.78 3.15
CA LEU A 96 -1.18 4.07 2.64
C LEU A 96 -2.07 3.68 3.81
N SER A 97 -3.38 3.85 3.65
CA SER A 97 -4.40 3.33 4.54
C SER A 97 -5.29 2.39 3.75
N PHE A 98 -5.49 1.17 4.26
CA PHE A 98 -6.34 0.17 3.62
C PHE A 98 -7.47 -0.23 4.55
N THR A 99 -8.67 -0.30 3.98
CA THR A 99 -9.90 -0.70 4.63
C THR A 99 -10.38 -1.99 3.98
N PRO A 100 -10.27 -3.15 4.65
CA PRO A 100 -10.89 -4.38 4.18
C PRO A 100 -12.41 -4.20 4.04
N GLU A 101 -12.97 -4.58 2.90
CA GLU A 101 -14.43 -4.57 2.68
C GLU A 101 -15.01 -5.98 2.59
N GLY A 102 -14.17 -6.98 2.35
CA GLY A 102 -14.54 -8.38 2.31
C GLY A 102 -13.34 -9.30 2.15
N GLY A 103 -13.62 -10.60 2.14
CA GLY A 103 -12.60 -11.61 1.97
C GLY A 103 -13.05 -12.97 2.48
N GLU A 104 -12.26 -13.98 2.13
CA GLU A 104 -12.44 -15.36 2.55
C GLU A 104 -11.13 -15.88 3.15
N VAL A 105 -11.26 -16.67 4.21
CA VAL A 105 -10.12 -17.35 4.83
C VAL A 105 -10.40 -18.84 4.75
N GLU A 106 -9.59 -19.53 3.97
CA GLU A 106 -9.62 -20.99 3.90
C GLU A 106 -8.42 -21.54 4.67
N VAL A 107 -8.69 -22.26 5.75
CA VAL A 107 -7.67 -23.01 6.48
C VAL A 107 -7.92 -24.48 6.20
N SER A 108 -6.94 -25.15 5.58
CA SER A 108 -7.03 -26.60 5.42
C SER A 108 -7.04 -27.24 6.81
N LEU A 109 -8.02 -28.10 7.09
CA LEU A 109 -8.12 -28.82 8.36
C LEU A 109 -6.89 -29.72 8.53
N CYS A 110 -6.02 -29.31 9.44
CA CYS A 110 -4.94 -30.07 10.05
C CYS A 110 -5.43 -30.48 11.45
N ASN A 111 -5.26 -31.75 11.80
CA ASN A 111 -5.64 -32.23 13.13
C ASN A 111 -4.39 -32.29 14.02
N ASP A 112 -4.53 -31.88 15.27
CA ASP A 112 -3.53 -32.18 16.29
C ASP A 112 -3.44 -33.71 16.42
N GLU A 113 -2.24 -34.27 16.25
CA GLU A 113 -2.08 -35.73 16.22
C GLU A 113 -2.48 -36.39 17.56
N ALA A 114 -2.33 -35.68 18.67
CA ALA A 114 -2.61 -36.19 20.02
C ALA A 114 -4.11 -36.19 20.38
N SER A 115 -4.84 -35.14 20.01
CA SER A 115 -6.25 -34.91 20.37
C SER A 115 -7.23 -35.18 19.23
N ARG A 116 -6.73 -35.31 17.99
CA ARG A 116 -7.50 -35.42 16.74
C ARG A 116 -8.53 -34.31 16.55
N GLN A 117 -8.34 -33.19 17.24
CA GLN A 117 -9.14 -32.00 17.04
C GLN A 117 -8.54 -31.17 15.92
N PRO A 118 -9.37 -30.46 15.14
CA PRO A 118 -8.89 -29.43 14.23
C PRO A 118 -8.02 -28.42 14.98
N VAL A 119 -6.80 -28.19 14.49
CA VAL A 119 -5.96 -27.09 14.94
C VAL A 119 -6.18 -25.95 13.96
N ARG A 120 -6.49 -24.77 14.49
CA ARG A 120 -6.42 -23.53 13.73
C ARG A 120 -5.38 -22.65 14.40
N SER A 121 -4.43 -22.15 13.63
CA SER A 121 -3.34 -21.34 14.18
C SER A 121 -3.74 -19.89 14.52
N TYR A 122 -4.78 -19.32 13.89
CA TYR A 122 -5.07 -17.88 14.01
C TYR A 122 -6.58 -17.57 14.20
N PRO A 123 -7.02 -16.93 15.31
CA PRO A 123 -8.42 -16.54 15.53
C PRO A 123 -8.95 -15.47 14.55
N ASP A 124 -10.28 -15.40 14.37
CA ASP A 124 -10.95 -14.44 13.47
C ASP A 124 -10.68 -12.97 13.83
N GLU A 125 -10.36 -12.72 15.10
CA GLU A 125 -10.01 -11.40 15.66
C GLU A 125 -8.70 -10.86 15.08
N GLU A 126 -7.75 -11.74 14.76
CA GLU A 126 -6.44 -11.39 14.19
C GLU A 126 -6.53 -11.07 12.70
N VAL A 127 -7.50 -11.64 12.00
CA VAL A 127 -7.82 -11.36 10.59
C VAL A 127 -8.51 -9.99 10.46
N ALA A 128 -9.36 -9.63 11.42
CA ALA A 128 -10.10 -8.36 11.44
C ALA A 128 -9.23 -7.13 11.80
N ALA A 129 -8.06 -7.32 12.42
CA ALA A 129 -7.13 -6.25 12.78
C ALA A 129 -6.34 -5.66 11.59
N SER A 130 -6.65 -6.07 10.36
CA SER A 130 -5.91 -5.73 9.13
C SER A 130 -6.18 -4.33 8.56
N ALA A 131 -7.16 -3.59 9.10
CA ALA A 131 -7.28 -2.16 8.82
C ALA A 131 -6.09 -1.44 9.47
N SER A 132 -5.11 -1.06 8.65
CA SER A 132 -3.92 -0.39 9.14
C SER A 132 -3.48 0.71 8.19
N THR A 133 -2.84 1.71 8.76
CA THR A 133 -2.03 2.66 8.02
C THR A 133 -0.60 2.13 8.02
N THR A 134 0.07 2.21 6.88
CA THR A 134 1.46 1.81 6.71
C THR A 134 2.22 2.91 5.99
N ASN A 135 3.51 3.04 6.30
CA ASN A 135 4.39 3.80 5.42
C ASN A 135 4.75 2.92 4.23
N TRP A 136 4.99 3.51 3.08
CA TRP A 136 5.42 2.77 1.90
C TRP A 136 6.57 3.46 1.18
N GLY A 137 7.31 2.68 0.40
CA GLY A 137 8.39 3.19 -0.43
C GLY A 137 8.63 2.30 -1.63
N LEU A 138 9.02 2.95 -2.73
CA LEU A 138 9.39 2.28 -3.97
C LEU A 138 10.87 2.49 -4.28
N ALA A 139 11.55 1.40 -4.63
CA ALA A 139 12.91 1.40 -5.14
C ALA A 139 12.99 0.52 -6.38
N GLY A 140 12.76 1.11 -7.56
CA GLY A 140 12.60 0.39 -8.82
C GLY A 140 11.42 -0.58 -8.74
N ASP A 141 11.66 -1.86 -8.97
CA ASP A 141 10.64 -2.92 -8.92
C ASP A 141 10.45 -3.51 -7.53
N THR A 142 10.79 -2.76 -6.48
CA THR A 142 10.65 -3.20 -5.09
C THR A 142 9.71 -2.26 -4.34
N LEU A 143 8.64 -2.83 -3.79
CA LEU A 143 7.74 -2.18 -2.86
C LEU A 143 8.08 -2.61 -1.45
N THR A 144 8.23 -1.65 -0.55
CA THR A 144 8.37 -1.88 0.88
C THR A 144 7.16 -1.27 1.58
N LEU A 145 6.45 -2.06 2.37
CA LEU A 145 5.43 -1.60 3.30
C LEU A 145 5.96 -1.73 4.74
N THR A 146 5.93 -0.64 5.49
CA THR A 146 6.45 -0.54 6.85
C THR A 146 5.31 -0.11 7.78
N PRO A 147 4.51 -1.04 8.31
CA PRO A 147 3.49 -0.72 9.29
C PRO A 147 4.10 -0.50 10.68
N ASP A 148 3.25 -0.14 11.64
CA ASP A 148 3.66 0.32 12.98
C ASP A 148 4.41 -0.73 13.82
N ASP A 149 4.37 -2.00 13.42
CA ASP A 149 5.17 -3.06 14.05
C ASP A 149 6.67 -2.97 13.71
N GLY A 150 7.05 -2.09 12.78
CA GLY A 150 8.43 -1.89 12.33
C GLY A 150 9.01 -3.06 11.53
N THR A 151 8.18 -4.01 11.11
CA THR A 151 8.61 -5.15 10.30
C THR A 151 8.27 -4.91 8.83
N ASP A 152 9.31 -4.63 8.05
CA ASP A 152 9.17 -4.39 6.62
C ASP A 152 8.62 -5.61 5.88
N ARG A 153 7.61 -5.35 5.05
CA ARG A 153 7.08 -6.30 4.06
C ARG A 153 7.61 -5.88 2.71
N VAL A 154 8.38 -6.75 2.08
CA VAL A 154 9.06 -6.46 0.81
C VAL A 154 8.43 -7.28 -0.29
N TYR A 155 8.03 -6.60 -1.36
CA TYR A 155 7.41 -7.18 -2.53
C TYR A 155 8.19 -6.79 -3.79
N LYS A 156 8.08 -7.64 -4.81
CA LYS A 156 8.61 -7.42 -6.15
C LYS A 156 7.49 -7.24 -7.14
N ARG A 157 7.67 -6.32 -8.09
CA ARG A 157 6.73 -6.16 -9.21
C ARG A 157 6.66 -7.48 -9.99
N ARG A 158 5.45 -7.92 -10.33
CA ARG A 158 5.22 -9.06 -11.23
C ARG A 158 5.50 -8.71 -12.69
#